data_AF-A0A0M2ZLY5-F1
#
_entry.id   AF-A0A0M2ZLY5-F1
#
_cell.length_a   1.000
_cell.length_b   1.000
_cell.length_c   1.000
_cell.angle_alpha   90.00
_cell.angle_beta   90.00
_cell.angle_gamma   90.00
#
_symmetry.space_group_name_H-M   'P 1'
#
loop_
_entity.id
_entity.type
_entity.pdbx_description
1 polymer ?
#
loop_
_entity_poly.entity_id
_entity_poly.type
_entity_poly.pdbx_seq_one_letter_code
_entity_poly.pdbx_strand_id
1 'polypeptide(L)'
;MMDPRTPVLIGYGQVNQRDEDPTVEPVDLMAAAAREAGDPRLLEAVDSVRVVNLLSWRYRDPGLLVAQRIGATGARTRYTGIGGNVPQSLVNQACLDIQSGRADVVLITGAETWRTRSRLRAAGKKPAWTSQDDSVPVAEGADEHVPMAGPAEIRINLDRPAYVYPMFEQALRIAAGETPEDHRRRIGELWAQFSAVAARNPHAWSGEPRSAEAIWQPAPDNRMISWPYTKLMNSNNMVDQAAALILASAEKARHLQIPTDRWVFPYAGTDAHDTYAIGERAEFHTSPAIRIAGRRALALADTGIDDVDVVDVYSCFPSAVQVAANELGLPLGDPDRPLTVTGGLTFAGGPWNNYVTHSIATMAEHLAANPGGRGLITANGGYLTKHSFGVYGTQPPTHEFRWEDVQSEVDREPIRAAVVEWEGVGTVESWTTPFNRDGEPEKAFLAVRTPDDARVLAVITDASDAAATVRDDIAGAKVQVNSDGTATLR
;
A
#
# COMPACT_ATOMS: atom_id res chain seq x y z
N MET A 1 17.07 32.63 -1.80
CA MET A 1 17.87 31.72 -2.65
C MET A 1 17.73 30.34 -2.06
N MET A 2 17.36 29.33 -2.85
CA MET A 2 17.11 27.97 -2.36
C MET A 2 18.42 27.30 -1.93
N ASP A 3 18.42 26.62 -0.77
CA ASP A 3 19.57 25.88 -0.25
C ASP A 3 20.07 24.85 -1.31
N PRO A 4 21.38 24.82 -1.63
CA PRO A 4 21.99 23.82 -2.51
C PRO A 4 21.62 22.37 -2.19
N ARG A 5 21.40 22.05 -0.91
CA ARG A 5 21.05 20.71 -0.39
C ARG A 5 19.54 20.45 -0.33
N THR A 6 18.70 21.35 -0.82
CA THR A 6 17.25 21.10 -0.91
C THR A 6 17.01 19.84 -1.74
N PRO A 7 16.32 18.81 -1.22
CA PRO A 7 16.00 17.60 -1.98
C PRO A 7 14.91 17.90 -3.02
N VAL A 8 15.09 17.34 -4.21
CA VAL A 8 14.16 17.51 -5.34
C VAL A 8 13.98 16.18 -6.04
N LEU A 9 12.73 15.80 -6.30
CA LEU A 9 12.40 14.72 -7.23
C LEU A 9 12.54 15.25 -8.66
N ILE A 10 13.47 14.67 -9.41
CA ILE A 10 13.92 15.17 -10.72
C ILE A 10 13.70 14.16 -11.86
N GLY A 11 13.39 12.90 -11.51
CA GLY A 11 13.06 11.84 -12.45
C GLY A 11 12.00 10.92 -11.87
N TYR A 12 11.06 10.51 -12.69
CA TYR A 12 9.96 9.62 -12.35
C TYR A 12 9.63 8.82 -13.61
N GLY A 13 9.66 7.49 -13.52
CA GLY A 13 9.53 6.60 -14.67
C GLY A 13 8.76 5.34 -14.31
N GLN A 14 7.96 4.84 -15.26
CA GLN A 14 7.04 3.73 -15.03
C GLN A 14 6.98 2.82 -16.25
N VAL A 15 7.00 1.50 -16.04
CA VAL A 15 6.98 0.49 -17.10
C VAL A 15 5.96 -0.60 -16.78
N ASN A 16 5.19 -0.99 -17.80
CA ASN A 16 4.27 -2.12 -17.76
C ASN A 16 4.64 -3.14 -18.85
N GLN A 17 4.92 -4.37 -18.45
CA GLN A 17 5.08 -5.49 -19.39
C GLN A 17 3.74 -6.19 -19.58
N ARG A 18 2.92 -5.71 -20.53
CA ARG A 18 1.59 -6.30 -20.80
C ARG A 18 1.69 -7.58 -21.62
N ASP A 19 2.65 -7.65 -22.53
CA ASP A 19 2.96 -8.87 -23.29
C ASP A 19 3.89 -9.76 -22.48
N GLU A 20 3.61 -11.06 -22.46
CA GLU A 20 4.41 -12.00 -21.67
C GLU A 20 5.78 -12.20 -22.32
N ASP A 21 6.83 -11.75 -21.64
CA ASP A 21 8.20 -12.07 -21.96
C ASP A 21 8.88 -12.74 -20.75
N PRO A 22 9.08 -14.07 -20.78
CA PRO A 22 9.69 -14.80 -19.67
C PRO A 22 11.20 -14.52 -19.53
N THR A 23 11.82 -13.83 -20.49
CA THR A 23 13.25 -13.47 -20.44
C THR A 23 13.51 -12.22 -19.60
N VAL A 24 12.49 -11.37 -19.41
CA VAL A 24 12.59 -10.14 -18.61
C VAL A 24 12.37 -10.47 -17.14
N GLU A 25 13.38 -10.22 -16.32
CA GLU A 25 13.31 -10.40 -14.86
C GLU A 25 12.98 -9.06 -14.14
N PRO A 26 12.60 -9.09 -12.83
CA PRO A 26 12.27 -7.87 -12.09
C PRO A 26 13.30 -6.74 -12.19
N VAL A 27 14.59 -7.07 -12.07
CA VAL A 27 15.66 -6.05 -12.14
C VAL A 27 15.83 -5.44 -13.53
N ASP A 28 15.39 -6.12 -14.59
CA ASP A 28 15.33 -5.54 -15.94
C ASP A 28 14.22 -4.51 -16.04
N LEU A 29 13.03 -4.80 -15.47
CA LEU A 29 11.92 -3.84 -15.41
C LEU A 29 12.29 -2.61 -14.56
N MET A 30 12.98 -2.79 -13.43
CA MET A 30 13.50 -1.68 -12.62
C MET A 30 14.46 -0.80 -13.43
N ALA A 31 15.41 -1.41 -14.15
CA ALA A 31 16.34 -0.67 -14.99
C ALA A 31 15.64 0.04 -16.15
N ALA A 32 14.59 -0.55 -16.74
CA ALA A 32 13.77 0.11 -17.74
C ALA A 32 13.03 1.31 -17.16
N ALA A 33 12.39 1.18 -15.99
CA ALA A 33 11.73 2.30 -15.31
C ALA A 33 12.71 3.42 -14.95
N ALA A 34 13.94 3.09 -14.55
CA ALA A 34 14.98 4.09 -14.30
C ALA A 34 15.35 4.86 -15.59
N ARG A 35 15.42 4.19 -16.75
CA ARG A 35 15.66 4.83 -18.06
C ARG A 35 14.52 5.71 -18.53
N GLU A 36 13.27 5.40 -18.15
CA GLU A 36 12.15 6.32 -18.35
C GLU A 36 12.27 7.55 -17.42
N ALA A 37 12.81 7.38 -16.21
CA ALA A 37 12.96 8.47 -15.24
C ALA A 37 14.08 9.47 -15.63
N GLY A 38 15.15 9.02 -16.31
CA GLY A 38 16.34 9.83 -16.54
C GLY A 38 17.22 9.39 -17.71
N ASP A 39 17.95 10.35 -18.28
CA ASP A 39 18.97 10.09 -19.31
C ASP A 39 20.18 9.31 -18.72
N PRO A 40 21.03 8.69 -19.57
CA PRO A 40 22.19 7.92 -19.09
C PRO A 40 23.14 8.70 -18.18
N ARG A 41 23.30 10.01 -18.40
CA ARG A 41 24.20 10.85 -17.60
C ARG A 41 23.64 11.09 -16.19
N LEU A 42 22.33 11.22 -16.04
CA LEU A 42 21.67 11.24 -14.74
C LEU A 42 21.80 9.88 -14.04
N LEU A 43 21.59 8.78 -14.77
CA LEU A 43 21.66 7.43 -14.20
C LEU A 43 23.07 7.07 -13.72
N GLU A 44 24.10 7.40 -14.48
CA GLU A 44 25.51 7.20 -14.08
C GLU A 44 25.88 8.04 -12.84
N ALA A 45 25.17 9.15 -12.57
CA ALA A 45 25.40 10.00 -11.42
C ALA A 45 24.74 9.50 -10.12
N VAL A 46 23.93 8.44 -10.18
CA VAL A 46 23.29 7.83 -9.00
C VAL A 46 24.36 7.28 -8.05
N ASP A 47 24.34 7.70 -6.80
CA ASP A 47 25.26 7.23 -5.75
C ASP A 47 24.59 6.31 -4.70
N SER A 48 23.27 6.18 -4.76
CA SER A 48 22.49 5.27 -3.92
C SER A 48 21.32 4.67 -4.70
N VAL A 49 21.23 3.33 -4.73
CA VAL A 49 20.11 2.57 -5.29
C VAL A 49 19.36 1.88 -4.16
N ARG A 50 18.07 2.21 -4.01
CA ARG A 50 17.20 1.68 -2.96
C ARG A 50 16.06 0.91 -3.60
N VAL A 51 16.04 -0.40 -3.37
CA VAL A 51 15.07 -1.31 -3.98
C VAL A 51 13.99 -1.69 -2.97
N VAL A 52 12.75 -1.47 -3.35
CA VAL A 52 11.56 -1.92 -2.60
C VAL A 52 11.46 -3.45 -2.70
N ASN A 53 11.17 -4.10 -1.57
CA ASN A 53 11.04 -5.55 -1.49
C ASN A 53 10.12 -6.13 -2.56
N LEU A 54 10.61 -7.11 -3.32
CA LEU A 54 9.85 -7.82 -4.34
C LEU A 54 9.54 -9.27 -3.92
N LEU A 55 8.41 -9.78 -4.40
CA LEU A 55 7.90 -11.12 -4.09
C LEU A 55 7.97 -12.07 -5.28
N SER A 56 8.13 -11.57 -6.52
CA SER A 56 8.22 -12.44 -7.69
C SER A 56 9.51 -13.27 -7.74
N TRP A 57 10.62 -12.78 -7.21
CA TRP A 57 11.91 -13.49 -7.24
C TRP A 57 12.78 -13.19 -6.02
N ARG A 58 13.79 -14.02 -5.77
CA ARG A 58 14.71 -13.84 -4.63
C ARG A 58 16.08 -13.40 -5.13
N TYR A 59 16.47 -12.21 -4.72
CA TYR A 59 17.82 -11.66 -4.86
C TYR A 59 18.45 -11.48 -3.48
N ARG A 60 19.78 -11.47 -3.40
CA ARG A 60 20.50 -11.06 -2.18
C ARG A 60 20.70 -9.55 -2.17
N ASP A 61 21.04 -8.99 -3.32
CA ASP A 61 21.14 -7.56 -3.56
C ASP A 61 20.63 -7.22 -4.98
N PRO A 62 19.33 -6.94 -5.13
CA PRO A 62 18.79 -6.48 -6.41
C PRO A 62 19.26 -5.06 -6.76
N GLY A 63 19.63 -4.23 -5.78
CA GLY A 63 20.16 -2.89 -6.00
C GLY A 63 21.47 -2.92 -6.77
N LEU A 64 22.35 -3.88 -6.45
CA LEU A 64 23.62 -4.09 -7.16
C LEU A 64 23.39 -4.43 -8.63
N LEU A 65 22.42 -5.29 -8.91
CA LEU A 65 22.05 -5.70 -10.27
C LEU A 65 21.45 -4.54 -11.08
N VAL A 66 20.65 -3.68 -10.45
CA VAL A 66 20.11 -2.46 -11.08
C VAL A 66 21.24 -1.46 -11.34
N ALA A 67 22.09 -1.19 -10.35
CA ALA A 67 23.22 -0.28 -10.45
C ALA A 67 24.13 -0.63 -11.64
N GLN A 68 24.44 -1.92 -11.82
CA GLN A 68 25.21 -2.42 -12.97
C GLN A 68 24.51 -2.16 -14.31
N ARG A 69 23.19 -2.39 -14.40
CA ARG A 69 22.40 -2.22 -15.63
C ARG A 69 22.24 -0.76 -16.06
N ILE A 70 22.34 0.18 -15.13
CA ILE A 70 22.18 1.62 -15.42
C ILE A 70 23.51 2.38 -15.46
N GLY A 71 24.64 1.70 -15.24
CA GLY A 71 25.98 2.31 -15.26
C GLY A 71 26.44 2.91 -13.91
N ALA A 72 25.63 2.85 -12.87
CA ALA A 72 25.90 3.40 -11.54
C ALA A 72 26.71 2.44 -10.65
N THR A 73 27.81 1.88 -11.15
CA THR A 73 28.51 0.75 -10.49
C THR A 73 29.12 1.07 -9.11
N GLY A 74 29.31 2.35 -8.79
CA GLY A 74 29.78 2.82 -7.48
C GLY A 74 28.66 3.11 -6.47
N ALA A 75 27.39 2.92 -6.84
CA ALA A 75 26.27 3.26 -5.97
C ALA A 75 26.17 2.31 -4.77
N ARG A 76 25.86 2.86 -3.60
CA ARG A 76 25.49 2.08 -2.42
C ARG A 76 24.10 1.49 -2.61
N THR A 77 23.88 0.27 -2.11
CA THR A 77 22.63 -0.45 -2.31
C THR A 77 21.88 -0.61 -1.00
N ARG A 78 20.55 -0.53 -1.07
CA ARG A 78 19.63 -0.88 0.02
C ARG A 78 18.52 -1.74 -0.56
N TYR A 79 18.12 -2.80 0.14
CA TYR A 79 16.96 -3.62 -0.22
C TYR A 79 16.05 -3.71 1.00
N THR A 80 14.77 -3.37 0.86
CA THR A 80 13.93 -3.18 2.05
C THR A 80 13.29 -4.48 2.54
N GLY A 81 12.74 -4.43 3.76
CA GLY A 81 11.69 -5.33 4.20
C GLY A 81 10.35 -5.13 3.48
N ILE A 82 9.39 -6.00 3.79
CA ILE A 82 8.03 -6.00 3.20
C ILE A 82 7.19 -4.83 3.74
N GLY A 83 6.43 -4.17 2.86
CA GLY A 83 5.44 -3.17 3.23
C GLY A 83 5.14 -2.19 2.10
N GLY A 84 3.86 -1.95 1.84
CA GLY A 84 3.42 -0.93 0.88
C GLY A 84 3.67 0.52 1.32
N ASN A 85 3.98 0.75 2.60
CA ASN A 85 4.39 2.07 3.12
C ASN A 85 5.82 2.45 2.71
N VAL A 86 6.65 1.44 2.43
CA VAL A 86 8.10 1.58 2.31
C VAL A 86 8.55 2.54 1.20
N PRO A 87 7.91 2.62 0.01
CA PRO A 87 8.35 3.57 -1.01
C PRO A 87 8.36 5.02 -0.54
N GLN A 88 7.34 5.44 0.22
CA GLN A 88 7.28 6.80 0.79
C GLN A 88 8.30 6.98 1.92
N SER A 89 8.48 5.98 2.80
CA SER A 89 9.53 6.01 3.82
C SER A 89 10.93 6.12 3.20
N LEU A 90 11.19 5.46 2.06
CA LEU A 90 12.44 5.59 1.32
C LEU A 90 12.65 6.99 0.77
N VAL A 91 11.58 7.66 0.29
CA VAL A 91 11.64 9.07 -0.13
C VAL A 91 11.97 9.98 1.04
N ASN A 92 11.29 9.80 2.18
CA ASN A 92 11.56 10.57 3.40
C ASN A 92 13.04 10.44 3.80
N GLN A 93 13.56 9.21 3.86
CA GLN A 93 14.96 8.95 4.17
C GLN A 93 15.91 9.54 3.11
N ALA A 94 15.56 9.47 1.82
CA ALA A 94 16.38 10.04 0.74
C ALA A 94 16.48 11.57 0.88
N CYS A 95 15.39 12.23 1.25
CA CYS A 95 15.37 13.66 1.50
C CYS A 95 16.30 14.03 2.68
N LEU A 96 16.24 13.29 3.78
CA LEU A 96 17.12 13.50 4.93
C LEU A 96 18.60 13.27 4.60
N ASP A 97 18.91 12.23 3.84
CA ASP A 97 20.29 11.92 3.42
C ASP A 97 20.84 12.97 2.45
N ILE A 98 20.00 13.50 1.55
CA ILE A 98 20.37 14.61 0.68
C ILE A 98 20.58 15.87 1.53
N GLN A 99 19.66 16.22 2.41
CA GLN A 99 19.79 17.42 3.26
C GLN A 99 21.06 17.38 4.12
N SER A 100 21.45 16.21 4.62
CA SER A 100 22.65 16.05 5.46
C SER A 100 23.96 15.82 4.69
N GLY A 101 23.95 15.79 3.36
CA GLY A 101 25.17 15.52 2.57
C GLY A 101 25.58 14.05 2.49
N ARG A 102 24.74 13.10 2.93
CA ARG A 102 25.03 11.65 2.88
C ARG A 102 24.81 11.03 1.51
N ALA A 103 24.03 11.66 0.62
CA ALA A 103 23.80 11.25 -0.76
C ALA A 103 23.57 12.49 -1.63
N ASP A 104 23.93 12.45 -2.91
CA ASP A 104 23.64 13.53 -3.86
C ASP A 104 22.53 13.15 -4.86
N VAL A 105 22.53 11.90 -5.33
CA VAL A 105 21.54 11.36 -6.28
C VAL A 105 21.11 9.97 -5.81
N VAL A 106 19.83 9.82 -5.51
CA VAL A 106 19.23 8.59 -5.00
C VAL A 106 18.20 8.08 -6.00
N LEU A 107 18.37 6.83 -6.46
CA LEU A 107 17.36 6.07 -7.18
C LEU A 107 16.56 5.21 -6.18
N ILE A 108 15.24 5.39 -6.16
CA ILE A 108 14.30 4.47 -5.49
C ILE A 108 13.56 3.73 -6.59
N THR A 109 13.54 2.39 -6.54
CA THR A 109 12.86 1.59 -7.57
C THR A 109 12.26 0.32 -6.98
N GLY A 110 11.28 -0.23 -7.67
CA GLY A 110 10.78 -1.57 -7.40
C GLY A 110 10.07 -2.14 -8.62
N ALA A 111 9.85 -3.45 -8.61
CA ALA A 111 9.22 -4.15 -9.71
C ALA A 111 8.64 -5.49 -9.24
N GLU A 112 7.61 -5.93 -9.95
CA GLU A 112 7.10 -7.29 -9.86
C GLU A 112 7.00 -7.88 -11.27
N THR A 113 7.32 -9.16 -11.39
CA THR A 113 7.04 -10.00 -12.58
C THR A 113 6.10 -11.16 -12.20
N TRP A 114 5.13 -10.84 -11.32
CA TRP A 114 4.31 -11.84 -10.66
C TRP A 114 3.37 -12.55 -11.62
N ARG A 115 2.83 -11.85 -12.63
CA ARG A 115 1.96 -12.45 -13.65
C ARG A 115 2.74 -13.46 -14.49
N THR A 116 3.88 -13.06 -15.04
CA THR A 116 4.75 -13.94 -15.84
C THR A 116 5.19 -15.15 -15.03
N ARG A 117 5.71 -14.94 -13.81
CA ARG A 117 6.14 -16.05 -12.94
C ARG A 117 5.01 -17.02 -12.61
N SER A 118 3.82 -16.50 -12.30
CA SER A 118 2.68 -17.34 -11.91
C SER A 118 2.21 -18.21 -13.07
N ARG A 119 2.24 -17.70 -14.30
CA ARG A 119 1.91 -18.48 -15.51
C ARG A 119 2.97 -19.52 -15.85
N LEU A 120 4.26 -19.18 -15.76
CA LEU A 120 5.34 -20.15 -15.91
C LEU A 120 5.18 -21.31 -14.90
N ARG A 121 4.91 -20.98 -13.63
CA ARG A 121 4.66 -21.99 -12.60
C ARG A 121 3.46 -22.86 -12.91
N ALA A 122 2.34 -22.27 -13.37
CA ALA A 122 1.15 -23.02 -13.77
C ALA A 122 1.42 -23.97 -14.97
N ALA A 123 2.35 -23.59 -15.86
CA ALA A 123 2.83 -24.42 -16.96
C ALA A 123 3.96 -25.41 -16.57
N GLY A 124 4.31 -25.51 -15.28
CA GLY A 124 5.39 -26.38 -14.80
C GLY A 124 6.80 -25.94 -15.19
N LYS A 125 6.97 -24.69 -15.63
CA LYS A 125 8.25 -24.09 -16.04
C LYS A 125 8.84 -23.23 -14.92
N LYS A 126 10.17 -23.11 -14.92
CA LYS A 126 10.90 -22.16 -14.07
C LYS A 126 11.51 -21.08 -14.96
N PRO A 127 11.45 -19.79 -14.58
CA PRO A 127 12.17 -18.75 -15.31
C PRO A 127 13.68 -18.95 -15.16
N ALA A 128 14.43 -18.56 -16.19
CA ALA A 128 15.89 -18.56 -16.19
C ALA A 128 16.43 -17.19 -15.74
N TRP A 129 15.88 -16.64 -14.65
CA TRP A 129 16.26 -15.34 -14.10
C TRP A 129 17.52 -15.44 -13.24
N THR A 130 18.17 -14.30 -13.02
CA THR A 130 19.43 -14.22 -12.30
C THR A 130 19.30 -14.77 -10.88
N SER A 131 20.29 -15.55 -10.44
CA SER A 131 20.43 -16.01 -9.06
C SER A 131 21.75 -15.51 -8.51
N GLN A 132 21.73 -14.86 -7.34
CA GLN A 132 22.92 -14.44 -6.62
C GLN A 132 23.25 -15.49 -5.56
N ASP A 133 24.44 -16.07 -5.64
CA ASP A 133 24.94 -17.01 -4.65
C ASP A 133 25.48 -16.31 -3.39
N ASP A 134 25.96 -17.09 -2.41
CA ASP A 134 26.43 -16.58 -1.12
C ASP A 134 27.68 -15.68 -1.20
N SER A 135 28.33 -15.57 -2.37
CA SER A 135 29.44 -14.61 -2.57
C SER A 135 28.95 -13.16 -2.61
N VAL A 136 27.67 -12.93 -2.90
CA VAL A 136 27.05 -11.59 -2.84
C VAL A 136 26.57 -11.33 -1.42
N PRO A 137 27.00 -10.26 -0.73
CA PRO A 137 26.45 -9.90 0.57
C PRO A 137 24.93 -9.66 0.49
N VAL A 138 24.23 -9.92 1.59
CA VAL A 138 22.82 -9.50 1.69
C VAL A 138 22.79 -7.98 1.78
N ALA A 139 21.96 -7.34 0.96
CA ALA A 139 21.83 -5.88 0.96
C ALA A 139 21.33 -5.36 2.31
N GLU A 140 21.79 -4.16 2.68
CA GLU A 140 21.33 -3.48 3.89
C GLU A 140 19.80 -3.30 3.86
N GLY A 141 19.14 -3.62 4.97
CA GLY A 141 17.68 -3.53 5.14
C GLY A 141 16.91 -4.80 4.74
N ALA A 142 17.54 -5.78 4.10
CA ALA A 142 16.82 -6.96 3.57
C ALA A 142 16.25 -7.85 4.69
N ASP A 143 16.84 -7.78 5.88
CA ASP A 143 16.45 -8.53 7.07
C ASP A 143 15.47 -7.76 7.98
N GLU A 144 14.98 -6.58 7.56
CA GLU A 144 13.94 -5.81 8.28
C GLU A 144 12.59 -6.56 8.21
N HIS A 145 12.45 -7.61 9.03
CA HIS A 145 11.25 -8.41 9.10
C HIS A 145 10.35 -7.94 10.24
N VAL A 146 9.12 -7.62 9.89
CA VAL A 146 8.09 -7.24 10.86
C VAL A 146 6.95 -8.26 10.75
N PRO A 147 6.57 -8.94 11.85
CA PRO A 147 5.53 -9.95 11.81
C PRO A 147 4.22 -9.40 11.25
N MET A 148 3.65 -10.10 10.26
CA MET A 148 2.37 -9.75 9.65
C MET A 148 1.15 -10.24 10.46
N ALA A 149 1.35 -11.18 11.38
CA ALA A 149 0.31 -11.81 12.18
C ALA A 149 0.83 -12.08 13.60
N GLY A 150 -0.01 -11.84 14.61
CA GLY A 150 0.27 -12.16 16.00
C GLY A 150 -0.20 -13.58 16.38
N PRO A 151 -0.02 -13.98 17.65
CA PRO A 151 -0.39 -15.32 18.10
C PRO A 151 -1.88 -15.65 17.95
N ALA A 152 -2.77 -14.66 18.12
CA ALA A 152 -4.21 -14.85 17.97
C ALA A 152 -4.61 -15.11 16.50
N GLU A 153 -4.03 -14.37 15.57
CA GLU A 153 -4.21 -14.54 14.14
C GLU A 153 -3.69 -15.89 13.66
N ILE A 154 -2.47 -16.26 14.10
CA ILE A 154 -1.83 -17.54 13.77
C ILE A 154 -2.68 -18.71 14.26
N ARG A 155 -3.23 -18.64 15.48
CA ARG A 155 -4.03 -19.72 16.08
C ARG A 155 -5.19 -20.16 15.18
N ILE A 156 -5.86 -19.21 14.52
CA ILE A 156 -7.02 -19.49 13.68
C ILE A 156 -6.69 -19.50 12.18
N ASN A 157 -5.43 -19.28 11.79
CA ASN A 157 -4.97 -19.11 10.41
C ASN A 157 -5.63 -17.90 9.69
N LEU A 158 -5.71 -16.76 10.38
CA LEU A 158 -6.12 -15.48 9.81
C LEU A 158 -4.89 -14.71 9.32
N ASP A 159 -4.37 -15.07 8.15
CA ASP A 159 -3.03 -14.64 7.69
C ASP A 159 -3.01 -13.96 6.31
N ARG A 160 -4.17 -13.83 5.65
CA ARG A 160 -4.25 -13.21 4.31
C ARG A 160 -4.88 -11.83 4.39
N PRO A 161 -4.36 -10.83 3.64
CA PRO A 161 -5.01 -9.52 3.51
C PRO A 161 -6.47 -9.63 3.07
N ALA A 162 -6.78 -10.54 2.15
CA ALA A 162 -8.13 -10.78 1.66
C ALA A 162 -9.10 -11.35 2.71
N TYR A 163 -8.61 -11.75 3.89
CA TYR A 163 -9.43 -12.16 5.04
C TYR A 163 -9.47 -11.06 6.10
N VAL A 164 -8.38 -10.32 6.30
CA VAL A 164 -8.31 -9.29 7.34
C VAL A 164 -9.00 -7.98 6.94
N TYR A 165 -8.74 -7.45 5.76
CA TYR A 165 -9.32 -6.16 5.33
C TYR A 165 -10.85 -6.13 5.26
N PRO A 166 -11.55 -7.23 4.88
CA PRO A 166 -13.00 -7.32 5.03
C PRO A 166 -13.52 -7.15 6.47
N MET A 167 -12.73 -7.50 7.50
CA MET A 167 -13.14 -7.28 8.89
C MET A 167 -13.11 -5.78 9.24
N PHE A 168 -12.16 -5.02 8.70
CA PHE A 168 -12.18 -3.55 8.81
C PHE A 168 -13.39 -2.96 8.06
N GLU A 169 -13.74 -3.53 6.90
CA GLU A 169 -14.94 -3.11 6.13
C GLU A 169 -16.23 -3.34 6.90
N GLN A 170 -16.41 -4.55 7.45
CA GLN A 170 -17.59 -4.84 8.26
C GLN A 170 -17.67 -3.93 9.48
N ALA A 171 -16.53 -3.59 10.11
CA ALA A 171 -16.51 -2.65 11.22
C ALA A 171 -16.91 -1.22 10.79
N LEU A 172 -16.45 -0.74 9.64
CA LEU A 172 -16.85 0.56 9.06
C LEU A 172 -18.37 0.59 8.82
N ARG A 173 -18.92 -0.44 8.20
CA ARG A 173 -20.36 -0.58 7.99
C ARG A 173 -21.14 -0.52 9.30
N ILE A 174 -20.73 -1.32 10.29
CA ILE A 174 -21.41 -1.42 11.58
C ILE A 174 -21.37 -0.07 12.30
N ALA A 175 -20.21 0.61 12.32
CA ALA A 175 -20.07 1.92 12.91
C ALA A 175 -20.93 2.99 12.23
N ALA A 176 -21.11 2.88 10.90
CA ALA A 176 -21.99 3.76 10.14
C ALA A 176 -23.49 3.44 10.29
N GLY A 177 -23.86 2.30 10.89
CA GLY A 177 -25.24 1.85 10.98
C GLY A 177 -25.87 1.49 9.63
N GLU A 178 -25.04 1.16 8.63
CA GLU A 178 -25.48 0.87 7.27
C GLU A 178 -25.97 -0.58 7.11
N THR A 179 -26.97 -0.78 6.25
CA THR A 179 -27.33 -2.13 5.81
C THR A 179 -26.19 -2.74 4.98
N PRO A 180 -26.02 -4.08 4.97
CA PRO A 180 -24.98 -4.71 4.16
C PRO A 180 -25.08 -4.39 2.65
N GLU A 181 -26.29 -4.25 2.11
CA GLU A 181 -26.50 -3.96 0.70
C GLU A 181 -26.15 -2.51 0.35
N ASP A 182 -26.63 -1.53 1.13
CA ASP A 182 -26.33 -0.12 0.91
C ASP A 182 -24.82 0.15 1.01
N HIS A 183 -24.18 -0.45 2.00
CA HIS A 183 -22.74 -0.35 2.18
C HIS A 183 -21.97 -0.90 0.97
N ARG A 184 -22.32 -2.11 0.49
CA ARG A 184 -21.70 -2.73 -0.68
C ARG A 184 -21.86 -1.88 -1.94
N ARG A 185 -23.03 -1.28 -2.14
CA ARG A 185 -23.28 -0.35 -3.24
C ARG A 185 -22.37 0.89 -3.12
N ARG A 186 -22.29 1.51 -1.94
CA ARG A 186 -21.45 2.69 -1.68
C ARG A 186 -19.97 2.42 -1.94
N ILE A 187 -19.42 1.30 -1.46
CA ILE A 187 -18.01 0.95 -1.73
C ILE A 187 -17.80 0.57 -3.20
N GLY A 188 -18.83 0.07 -3.91
CA GLY A 188 -18.81 -0.11 -5.35
C GLY A 188 -18.72 1.21 -6.11
N GLU A 189 -19.46 2.24 -5.69
CA GLU A 189 -19.40 3.60 -6.23
C GLU A 189 -18.02 4.23 -6.01
N LEU A 190 -17.46 4.10 -4.80
CA LEU A 190 -16.09 4.51 -4.49
C LEU A 190 -15.08 3.85 -5.43
N TRP A 191 -15.16 2.53 -5.62
CA TRP A 191 -14.24 1.80 -6.49
C TRP A 191 -14.43 2.14 -7.97
N ALA A 192 -15.64 2.49 -8.41
CA ALA A 192 -15.90 2.94 -9.78
C ALA A 192 -15.16 4.24 -10.09
N GLN A 193 -15.02 5.15 -9.11
CA GLN A 193 -14.22 6.37 -9.27
C GLN A 193 -12.73 6.05 -9.46
N PHE A 194 -12.18 5.13 -8.68
CA PHE A 194 -10.80 4.65 -8.86
C PHE A 194 -10.60 4.01 -10.24
N SER A 195 -11.57 3.20 -10.69
CA SER A 195 -11.57 2.60 -12.02
C SER A 195 -11.59 3.66 -13.14
N ALA A 196 -12.37 4.73 -12.97
CA ALA A 196 -12.43 5.82 -13.94
C ALA A 196 -11.13 6.62 -14.02
N VAL A 197 -10.41 6.80 -12.89
CA VAL A 197 -9.07 7.39 -12.89
C VAL A 197 -8.08 6.47 -13.60
N ALA A 198 -8.09 5.17 -13.30
CA ALA A 198 -7.20 4.19 -13.95
C ALA A 198 -7.40 4.16 -15.47
N ALA A 199 -8.63 4.24 -15.95
CA ALA A 199 -8.95 4.24 -17.39
C ALA A 199 -8.30 5.40 -18.16
N ARG A 200 -7.95 6.50 -17.49
CA ARG A 200 -7.26 7.66 -18.07
C ARG A 200 -5.75 7.68 -17.79
N ASN A 201 -5.26 6.82 -16.90
CA ASN A 201 -3.85 6.72 -16.57
C ASN A 201 -3.13 5.82 -17.59
N PRO A 202 -2.17 6.33 -18.39
CA PRO A 202 -1.44 5.51 -19.37
C PRO A 202 -0.62 4.38 -18.72
N HIS A 203 -0.26 4.55 -17.45
CA HIS A 203 0.48 3.58 -16.64
C HIS A 203 -0.42 2.58 -15.90
N ALA A 204 -1.75 2.68 -16.01
CA ALA A 204 -2.64 1.68 -15.42
C ALA A 204 -2.55 0.33 -16.14
N TRP A 205 -2.66 -0.74 -15.36
CA TRP A 205 -2.71 -2.10 -15.88
C TRP A 205 -4.01 -2.39 -16.64
N SER A 206 -5.15 -1.96 -16.08
CA SER A 206 -6.47 -2.07 -16.69
C SER A 206 -6.98 -0.70 -17.13
N GLY A 207 -7.27 -0.55 -18.42
CA GLY A 207 -7.79 0.70 -19.00
C GLY A 207 -9.31 0.71 -19.20
N GLU A 208 -10.03 -0.33 -18.77
CA GLU A 208 -11.48 -0.42 -18.96
C GLU A 208 -12.20 0.10 -17.69
N PRO A 209 -12.97 1.20 -17.78
CA PRO A 209 -13.73 1.69 -16.64
C PRO A 209 -14.84 0.69 -16.27
N ARG A 210 -15.07 0.50 -14.98
CA ARG A 210 -16.11 -0.39 -14.44
C ARG A 210 -17.19 0.43 -13.72
N SER A 211 -18.45 0.05 -13.93
CA SER A 211 -19.56 0.63 -13.16
C SER A 211 -19.58 0.08 -11.73
N ALA A 212 -20.22 0.81 -10.82
CA ALA A 212 -20.37 0.39 -9.43
C ALA A 212 -21.02 -1.00 -9.34
N GLU A 213 -22.11 -1.22 -10.08
CA GLU A 213 -22.86 -2.49 -10.12
C GLU A 213 -21.97 -3.65 -10.55
N ALA A 214 -21.16 -3.46 -11.59
CA ALA A 214 -20.23 -4.49 -12.08
C ALA A 214 -19.14 -4.82 -11.04
N ILE A 215 -18.77 -3.86 -10.19
CA ILE A 215 -17.75 -4.04 -9.15
C ILE A 215 -18.33 -4.77 -7.95
N TRP A 216 -19.45 -4.33 -7.37
CA TRP A 216 -19.92 -4.87 -6.09
C TRP A 216 -20.76 -6.14 -6.23
N GLN A 217 -21.39 -6.38 -7.40
CA GLN A 217 -22.18 -7.58 -7.63
C GLN A 217 -21.31 -8.77 -8.07
N PRO A 218 -21.54 -9.98 -7.53
CA PRO A 218 -20.85 -11.17 -7.98
C PRO A 218 -21.21 -11.51 -9.44
N ALA A 219 -20.20 -11.86 -10.23
CA ALA A 219 -20.35 -12.36 -11.60
C ALA A 219 -19.31 -13.45 -11.89
N PRO A 220 -19.41 -14.24 -12.97
CA PRO A 220 -18.43 -15.29 -13.29
C PRO A 220 -16.97 -14.80 -13.37
N ASP A 221 -16.76 -13.57 -13.88
CA ASP A 221 -15.45 -12.91 -13.97
C ASP A 221 -15.11 -12.05 -12.74
N ASN A 222 -16.10 -11.80 -11.87
CA ASN A 222 -16.02 -11.04 -10.63
C ASN A 222 -16.59 -11.80 -9.42
N ARG A 223 -16.09 -13.03 -9.19
CA ARG A 223 -16.56 -13.87 -8.07
C ARG A 223 -16.32 -13.22 -6.70
N MET A 224 -17.05 -13.71 -5.69
CA MET A 224 -16.73 -13.42 -4.28
C MET A 224 -15.35 -13.96 -3.89
N ILE A 225 -14.59 -13.18 -3.11
CA ILE A 225 -13.33 -13.60 -2.52
C ILE A 225 -13.53 -13.87 -1.03
N SER A 226 -14.02 -12.86 -0.33
CA SER A 226 -14.44 -12.93 1.06
C SER A 226 -15.55 -11.92 1.23
N TRP A 227 -16.61 -12.25 1.96
CA TRP A 227 -17.65 -11.26 2.25
C TRP A 227 -17.06 -10.03 2.97
N PRO A 228 -17.31 -8.78 2.53
CA PRO A 228 -18.26 -8.36 1.49
C PRO A 228 -17.66 -8.11 0.08
N TYR A 229 -16.39 -8.45 -0.14
CA TYR A 229 -15.63 -8.16 -1.35
C TYR A 229 -15.72 -9.23 -2.45
N THR A 230 -16.09 -8.76 -3.63
CA THR A 230 -15.83 -9.42 -4.91
C THR A 230 -14.38 -9.25 -5.34
N LYS A 231 -13.96 -9.98 -6.38
CA LYS A 231 -12.61 -9.90 -6.95
C LYS A 231 -12.19 -8.48 -7.34
N LEU A 232 -13.10 -7.68 -7.90
CA LEU A 232 -12.83 -6.30 -8.30
C LEU A 232 -12.71 -5.33 -7.12
N MET A 233 -12.97 -5.75 -5.88
CA MET A 233 -12.71 -4.96 -4.66
C MET A 233 -11.40 -5.36 -3.96
N ASN A 234 -10.58 -6.20 -4.61
CA ASN A 234 -9.28 -6.64 -4.12
C ASN A 234 -8.17 -6.04 -4.98
N SER A 235 -6.97 -5.90 -4.41
CA SER A 235 -5.78 -5.51 -5.19
C SER A 235 -5.47 -6.51 -6.31
N ASN A 236 -5.01 -6.01 -7.45
CA ASN A 236 -4.61 -6.83 -8.59
C ASN A 236 -3.10 -7.04 -8.60
N ASN A 237 -2.62 -8.11 -7.99
CA ASN A 237 -1.20 -8.49 -8.00
C ASN A 237 -0.78 -9.30 -9.24
N MET A 238 -1.70 -9.58 -10.17
CA MET A 238 -1.40 -10.30 -11.41
C MET A 238 -0.89 -9.34 -12.49
N VAL A 239 0.24 -8.70 -12.18
CA VAL A 239 0.86 -7.66 -13.01
C VAL A 239 2.36 -7.89 -13.16
N ASP A 240 2.92 -7.34 -14.25
CA ASP A 240 4.36 -7.19 -14.45
C ASP A 240 4.66 -5.70 -14.62
N GLN A 241 5.05 -5.02 -13.54
CA GLN A 241 5.17 -3.54 -13.50
C GLN A 241 6.40 -3.12 -12.71
N ALA A 242 6.96 -1.97 -13.07
CA ALA A 242 8.02 -1.31 -12.34
C ALA A 242 7.84 0.21 -12.34
N ALA A 243 8.34 0.84 -11.29
CA ALA A 243 8.46 2.29 -11.20
C ALA A 243 9.79 2.68 -10.55
N ALA A 244 10.27 3.86 -10.92
CA ALA A 244 11.52 4.44 -10.46
C ALA A 244 11.34 5.93 -10.17
N LEU A 245 12.00 6.41 -9.11
CA LEU A 245 12.06 7.79 -8.67
C LEU A 245 13.52 8.18 -8.48
N ILE A 246 13.92 9.34 -9.01
CA ILE A 246 15.28 9.88 -8.86
C ILE A 246 15.19 11.20 -8.10
N LEU A 247 15.73 11.20 -6.89
CA LEU A 247 15.88 12.40 -6.07
C LEU A 247 17.32 12.88 -6.12
N ALA A 248 17.51 14.20 -6.12
CA ALA A 248 18.83 14.80 -6.03
C ALA A 248 18.82 16.07 -5.17
N SER A 249 20.00 16.51 -4.74
CA SER A 249 20.16 17.88 -4.24
C SER A 249 19.89 18.89 -5.37
N ALA A 250 19.32 20.05 -5.05
CA ALA A 250 19.09 21.12 -6.00
C ALA A 250 20.38 21.57 -6.71
N GLU A 251 21.51 21.55 -6.01
CA GLU A 251 22.84 21.78 -6.60
C GLU A 251 23.18 20.73 -7.66
N LYS A 252 23.05 19.45 -7.34
CA LYS A 252 23.37 18.38 -8.28
C LYS A 252 22.42 18.38 -9.47
N ALA A 253 21.13 18.62 -9.25
CA ALA A 253 20.15 18.76 -10.32
C ALA A 253 20.52 19.90 -11.29
N ARG A 254 20.98 21.06 -10.78
CA ARG A 254 21.50 22.16 -11.62
C ARG A 254 22.80 21.81 -12.32
N HIS A 255 23.75 21.18 -11.62
CA HIS A 255 25.01 20.73 -12.21
C HIS A 255 24.75 19.74 -13.35
N LEU A 256 23.77 18.86 -13.16
CA LEU A 256 23.28 17.95 -14.17
C LEU A 256 22.32 18.61 -15.17
N GLN A 257 22.12 19.93 -15.13
CA GLN A 257 21.30 20.67 -16.09
C GLN A 257 19.88 20.11 -16.26
N ILE A 258 19.30 19.55 -15.18
CA ILE A 258 17.94 19.02 -15.24
C ILE A 258 16.96 20.19 -15.33
N PRO A 259 16.06 20.20 -16.32
CA PRO A 259 15.06 21.26 -16.49
C PRO A 259 14.20 21.45 -15.22
N THR A 260 14.06 22.71 -14.78
CA THR A 260 13.36 23.05 -13.51
C THR A 260 11.86 22.86 -13.58
N ASP A 261 11.27 22.77 -14.76
CA ASP A 261 9.87 22.44 -14.99
C ASP A 261 9.54 20.97 -14.66
N ARG A 262 10.56 20.11 -14.51
CA ARG A 262 10.41 18.73 -14.02
C ARG A 262 10.57 18.58 -12.51
N TRP A 263 10.89 19.66 -11.80
CA TRP A 263 11.25 19.58 -10.39
C TRP A 263 9.99 19.52 -9.52
N VAL A 264 9.90 18.46 -8.72
CA VAL A 264 8.87 18.33 -7.70
C VAL A 264 9.57 18.23 -6.34
N PHE A 265 9.21 19.12 -5.43
CA PHE A 265 9.76 19.20 -4.09
C PHE A 265 8.92 18.36 -3.14
N PRO A 266 9.53 17.42 -2.40
CA PRO A 266 8.97 16.93 -1.15
C PRO A 266 9.06 18.04 -0.11
N TYR A 267 7.94 18.42 0.49
CA TYR A 267 7.85 19.48 1.51
C TYR A 267 8.05 18.89 2.90
N ALA A 268 7.34 17.79 3.17
CA ALA A 268 7.42 17.08 4.43
C ALA A 268 7.02 15.61 4.26
N GLY A 269 7.37 14.81 5.26
CA GLY A 269 6.86 13.46 5.42
C GLY A 269 6.80 13.04 6.87
N THR A 270 6.10 11.95 7.14
CA THR A 270 6.05 11.33 8.47
C THR A 270 5.96 9.83 8.34
N ASP A 271 6.36 9.13 9.39
CA ASP A 271 6.18 7.68 9.52
C ASP A 271 5.54 7.36 10.88
N ALA A 272 4.71 6.33 10.91
CA ALA A 272 4.10 5.80 12.12
C ALA A 272 3.59 4.38 11.89
N HIS A 273 3.28 3.68 12.97
CA HIS A 273 2.53 2.46 12.90
C HIS A 273 1.50 2.37 14.02
N ASP A 274 0.44 1.68 13.65
CA ASP A 274 -0.65 1.20 14.45
C ASP A 274 -0.18 -0.11 15.15
N THR A 275 -0.93 -0.68 16.11
CA THR A 275 -0.60 -2.02 16.68
C THR A 275 -0.30 -3.08 15.61
N TYR A 276 0.64 -3.99 15.88
CA TYR A 276 1.02 -5.04 14.92
C TYR A 276 -0.01 -6.16 14.85
N ALA A 277 -0.53 -6.60 15.99
CA ALA A 277 -1.66 -7.52 16.05
C ALA A 277 -2.96 -6.73 15.82
N ILE A 278 -3.80 -7.21 14.92
CA ILE A 278 -5.11 -6.56 14.69
C ILE A 278 -6.00 -6.74 15.91
N GLY A 279 -5.82 -7.85 16.65
CA GLY A 279 -6.52 -8.11 17.90
C GLY A 279 -6.42 -6.98 18.93
N GLU A 280 -5.36 -6.17 18.87
CA GLU A 280 -5.05 -5.09 19.82
C GLU A 280 -5.58 -3.71 19.38
N ARG A 281 -6.08 -3.57 18.15
CA ARG A 281 -6.69 -2.31 17.66
C ARG A 281 -7.78 -1.85 18.63
N ALA A 282 -7.80 -0.58 19.06
CA ALA A 282 -8.92 -0.10 19.88
C ALA A 282 -10.25 -0.37 19.18
N GLU A 283 -10.37 0.11 17.94
CA GLU A 283 -11.48 -0.14 17.03
C GLU A 283 -10.95 -0.45 15.63
N PHE A 284 -11.70 -1.25 14.88
CA PHE A 284 -11.33 -1.66 13.51
C PHE A 284 -11.63 -0.64 12.42
N HIS A 285 -12.49 0.33 12.69
CA HIS A 285 -12.93 1.33 11.71
C HIS A 285 -12.15 2.66 11.82
N THR A 286 -11.09 2.69 12.63
CA THR A 286 -10.25 3.87 12.92
C THR A 286 -8.76 3.51 12.82
N SER A 287 -7.91 4.51 12.61
CA SER A 287 -6.46 4.40 12.64
C SER A 287 -5.85 5.67 13.26
N PRO A 288 -5.50 5.62 14.57
CA PRO A 288 -4.82 6.74 15.22
C PRO A 288 -3.49 7.09 14.55
N ALA A 289 -2.79 6.09 14.02
CA ALA A 289 -1.54 6.29 13.29
C ALA A 289 -1.73 7.14 12.02
N ILE A 290 -2.76 6.85 11.21
CA ILE A 290 -3.08 7.68 10.03
C ILE A 290 -3.45 9.10 10.45
N ARG A 291 -4.32 9.24 11.46
CA ARG A 291 -4.78 10.55 11.96
C ARG A 291 -3.62 11.44 12.40
N ILE A 292 -2.75 10.90 13.26
CA ILE A 292 -1.65 11.64 13.87
C ILE A 292 -0.58 11.94 12.82
N ALA A 293 -0.13 10.94 12.07
CA ALA A 293 0.91 11.10 11.06
C ALA A 293 0.47 12.00 9.90
N GLY A 294 -0.75 11.79 9.37
CA GLY A 294 -1.28 12.62 8.29
C GLY A 294 -1.43 14.08 8.68
N ARG A 295 -2.00 14.37 9.87
CA ARG A 295 -2.08 15.72 10.42
C ARG A 295 -0.69 16.33 10.61
N ARG A 296 0.29 15.56 11.09
CA ARG A 296 1.64 16.04 11.31
C ARG A 296 2.37 16.33 9.99
N ALA A 297 2.24 15.49 8.97
CA ALA A 297 2.83 15.71 7.65
C ALA A 297 2.32 17.02 7.03
N LEU A 298 1.01 17.26 7.07
CA LEU A 298 0.38 18.50 6.62
C LEU A 298 0.89 19.72 7.38
N ALA A 299 0.94 19.63 8.72
CA ALA A 299 1.47 20.71 9.56
C ALA A 299 2.95 21.01 9.30
N LEU A 300 3.79 19.99 9.09
CA LEU A 300 5.20 20.16 8.76
C LEU A 300 5.40 20.84 7.39
N ALA A 301 4.47 20.63 6.46
CA ALA A 301 4.43 21.25 5.14
C ALA A 301 3.71 22.62 5.12
N ASP A 302 3.31 23.15 6.28
CA ASP A 302 2.55 24.40 6.39
C ASP A 302 1.31 24.44 5.45
N THR A 303 0.60 23.30 5.34
CA THR A 303 -0.51 23.07 4.41
C THR A 303 -1.73 22.48 5.14
N GLY A 304 -2.95 22.97 4.88
CA GLY A 304 -4.19 22.34 5.35
C GLY A 304 -4.67 21.23 4.40
N ILE A 305 -5.48 20.27 4.90
CA ILE A 305 -6.03 19.22 4.02
C ILE A 305 -6.92 19.79 2.90
N ASP A 306 -7.57 20.93 3.14
CA ASP A 306 -8.40 21.62 2.15
C ASP A 306 -7.55 22.35 1.09
N ASP A 307 -6.27 22.62 1.37
CA ASP A 307 -5.32 23.24 0.44
C ASP A 307 -4.59 22.21 -0.45
N VAL A 308 -4.86 20.91 -0.26
CA VAL A 308 -4.27 19.84 -1.08
C VAL A 308 -5.13 19.61 -2.32
N ASP A 309 -4.62 19.92 -3.51
CA ASP A 309 -5.37 19.80 -4.75
C ASP A 309 -5.64 18.35 -5.16
N VAL A 310 -4.64 17.48 -5.01
CA VAL A 310 -4.73 16.08 -5.44
C VAL A 310 -4.15 15.13 -4.40
N VAL A 311 -4.74 13.94 -4.31
CA VAL A 311 -4.33 12.93 -3.35
C VAL A 311 -4.18 11.57 -4.01
N ASP A 312 -3.30 10.75 -3.48
CA ASP A 312 -3.34 9.32 -3.70
C ASP A 312 -3.36 8.59 -2.37
N VAL A 313 -4.55 8.08 -2.03
CA VAL A 313 -4.76 7.29 -0.84
C VAL A 313 -4.46 5.83 -1.18
N TYR A 314 -3.56 5.19 -0.43
CA TYR A 314 -3.23 3.79 -0.63
C TYR A 314 -4.48 2.88 -0.59
N SER A 315 -4.70 2.11 -1.66
CA SER A 315 -6.03 1.53 -1.94
C SER A 315 -6.01 0.02 -2.22
N CYS A 316 -5.38 -0.77 -1.34
CA CYS A 316 -5.37 -2.24 -1.50
C CYS A 316 -6.78 -2.84 -1.42
N PHE A 317 -7.65 -2.22 -0.61
CA PHE A 317 -9.04 -2.59 -0.38
C PHE A 317 -9.86 -1.32 -0.06
N PRO A 318 -11.20 -1.32 -0.28
CA PRO A 318 -12.05 -0.18 0.03
C PRO A 318 -12.00 0.27 1.48
N SER A 319 -11.85 -0.65 2.44
CA SER A 319 -11.75 -0.30 3.85
C SER A 319 -10.51 0.53 4.17
N ALA A 320 -9.38 0.27 3.51
CA ALA A 320 -8.17 1.06 3.71
C ALA A 320 -8.35 2.53 3.29
N VAL A 321 -9.02 2.75 2.15
CA VAL A 321 -9.32 4.09 1.64
C VAL A 321 -10.30 4.79 2.56
N GLN A 322 -11.35 4.10 3.01
CA GLN A 322 -12.36 4.67 3.89
C GLN A 322 -11.79 5.07 5.24
N VAL A 323 -11.03 4.20 5.91
CA VAL A 323 -10.36 4.55 7.17
C VAL A 323 -9.45 5.75 6.95
N ALA A 324 -8.61 5.73 5.91
CA ALA A 324 -7.67 6.81 5.67
C ALA A 324 -8.38 8.15 5.36
N ALA A 325 -9.41 8.13 4.52
CA ALA A 325 -10.17 9.33 4.19
C ALA A 325 -10.87 9.92 5.41
N ASN A 326 -11.50 9.08 6.24
CA ASN A 326 -12.16 9.52 7.46
C ASN A 326 -11.19 10.15 8.46
N GLU A 327 -10.01 9.54 8.67
CA GLU A 327 -9.00 10.04 9.61
C GLU A 327 -8.31 11.33 9.12
N LEU A 328 -8.25 11.54 7.80
CA LEU A 328 -7.68 12.74 7.18
C LEU A 328 -8.72 13.85 6.95
N GLY A 329 -10.01 13.56 7.08
CA GLY A 329 -11.09 14.50 6.76
C GLY A 329 -11.33 14.67 5.25
N LEU A 330 -10.99 13.67 4.43
CA LEU A 330 -11.23 13.69 2.99
C LEU A 330 -12.66 13.19 2.68
N PRO A 331 -13.41 13.87 1.81
CA PRO A 331 -14.75 13.43 1.45
C PRO A 331 -14.69 12.14 0.62
N LEU A 332 -15.45 11.13 1.04
CA LEU A 332 -15.66 9.93 0.25
C LEU A 332 -16.63 10.20 -0.89
N GLY A 333 -16.25 9.81 -2.10
CA GLY A 333 -17.13 9.87 -3.26
C GLY A 333 -17.20 11.23 -3.94
N ASP A 334 -16.36 12.20 -3.58
CA ASP A 334 -16.28 13.49 -4.29
C ASP A 334 -15.71 13.28 -5.71
N PRO A 335 -16.52 13.49 -6.78
CA PRO A 335 -16.05 13.30 -8.16
C PRO A 335 -15.05 14.38 -8.60
N ASP A 336 -15.06 15.56 -7.98
CA ASP A 336 -14.15 16.66 -8.30
C ASP A 336 -12.80 16.52 -7.60
N ARG A 337 -12.76 15.72 -6.52
CA ARG A 337 -11.54 15.36 -5.80
C ARG A 337 -11.41 13.84 -5.58
N PRO A 338 -11.17 13.05 -6.65
CA PRO A 338 -10.94 11.62 -6.52
C PRO A 338 -9.81 11.32 -5.54
N LEU A 339 -9.95 10.25 -4.74
CA LEU A 339 -8.96 9.86 -3.73
C LEU A 339 -7.72 9.15 -4.30
N THR A 340 -7.48 9.27 -5.60
CA THR A 340 -6.35 8.68 -6.31
C THR A 340 -5.98 9.49 -7.55
N VAL A 341 -4.70 9.56 -7.85
CA VAL A 341 -4.18 10.02 -9.15
C VAL A 341 -3.82 8.86 -10.07
N THR A 342 -3.60 7.65 -9.52
CA THR A 342 -3.22 6.47 -10.29
C THR A 342 -4.38 5.61 -10.74
N GLY A 343 -5.46 5.57 -9.96
CA GLY A 343 -6.57 4.62 -10.11
C GLY A 343 -6.50 3.39 -9.20
N GLY A 344 -5.54 3.33 -8.27
CA GLY A 344 -5.49 2.35 -7.20
C GLY A 344 -5.05 0.94 -7.54
N LEU A 345 -4.70 0.15 -6.52
CA LEU A 345 -4.09 -1.18 -6.67
C LEU A 345 -4.96 -2.20 -7.41
N THR A 346 -6.28 -2.04 -7.44
CA THR A 346 -7.17 -2.91 -8.21
C THR A 346 -7.00 -2.69 -9.72
N PHE A 347 -6.98 -1.44 -10.17
CA PHE A 347 -7.11 -1.10 -11.59
C PHE A 347 -5.79 -0.63 -12.21
N ALA A 348 -5.07 0.27 -11.53
CA ALA A 348 -3.72 0.67 -11.93
C ALA A 348 -2.73 -0.50 -11.86
N GLY A 349 -3.05 -1.50 -11.02
CA GLY A 349 -2.23 -2.67 -10.75
C GLY A 349 -1.55 -2.53 -9.38
N GLY A 350 -1.41 -3.66 -8.70
CA GLY A 350 -0.84 -3.74 -7.35
C GLY A 350 0.42 -4.60 -7.37
N PRO A 351 1.59 -4.07 -7.79
CA PRO A 351 2.86 -4.78 -7.77
C PRO A 351 3.38 -4.93 -6.32
N TRP A 352 2.62 -5.69 -5.52
CA TRP A 352 2.84 -5.95 -4.11
C TRP A 352 3.23 -4.70 -3.32
N ASN A 353 4.49 -4.58 -2.91
CA ASN A 353 4.96 -3.47 -2.07
C ASN A 353 5.20 -2.18 -2.86
N ASN A 354 5.27 -2.23 -4.19
CA ASN A 354 5.78 -1.13 -5.01
C ASN A 354 4.72 -0.19 -5.58
N TYR A 355 3.44 -0.34 -5.22
CA TYR A 355 2.38 0.55 -5.72
C TYR A 355 2.69 2.04 -5.46
N VAL A 356 3.20 2.38 -4.27
CA VAL A 356 3.41 3.79 -3.89
C VAL A 356 4.52 4.45 -4.72
N THR A 357 5.46 3.69 -5.28
CA THR A 357 6.43 4.25 -6.24
C THR A 357 5.74 4.73 -7.52
N HIS A 358 4.72 4.00 -8.01
CA HIS A 358 3.87 4.44 -9.12
C HIS A 358 3.03 5.66 -8.73
N SER A 359 2.50 5.64 -7.52
CA SER A 359 1.71 6.74 -6.95
C SER A 359 2.48 8.06 -6.91
N ILE A 360 3.70 8.05 -6.37
CA ILE A 360 4.57 9.23 -6.34
C ILE A 360 4.99 9.66 -7.75
N ALA A 361 5.26 8.72 -8.67
CA ALA A 361 5.61 9.04 -10.04
C ALA A 361 4.47 9.75 -10.78
N THR A 362 3.24 9.21 -10.72
CA THR A 362 2.06 9.85 -11.32
C THR A 362 1.69 11.17 -10.64
N MET A 363 1.87 11.28 -9.32
CA MET A 363 1.71 12.55 -8.61
C MET A 363 2.72 13.60 -9.11
N ALA A 364 3.97 13.22 -9.30
CA ALA A 364 5.00 14.12 -9.80
C ALA A 364 4.72 14.58 -11.25
N GLU A 365 4.29 13.66 -12.12
CA GLU A 365 3.82 13.99 -13.48
C GLU A 365 2.67 15.00 -13.45
N HIS A 366 1.69 14.76 -12.58
CA HIS A 366 0.53 15.64 -12.44
C HIS A 366 0.92 17.04 -11.95
N LEU A 367 1.75 17.14 -10.90
CA LEU A 367 2.19 18.41 -10.33
C LEU A 367 3.11 19.19 -11.28
N ALA A 368 4.00 18.51 -12.01
CA ALA A 368 4.86 19.13 -13.02
C ALA A 368 4.03 19.69 -14.19
N ALA A 369 2.98 18.98 -14.61
CA ALA A 369 2.06 19.46 -15.64
C ALA A 369 1.12 20.58 -15.16
N ASN A 370 0.88 20.68 -13.85
CA ASN A 370 -0.01 21.66 -13.23
C ASN A 370 0.71 22.42 -12.08
N PRO A 371 1.66 23.33 -12.41
CA PRO A 371 2.47 23.98 -11.39
C PRO A 371 1.65 24.82 -10.41
N GLY A 372 2.09 24.87 -9.15
CA GLY A 372 1.45 25.63 -8.08
C GLY A 372 0.64 24.77 -7.11
N GLY A 373 0.17 23.60 -7.53
CA GLY A 373 -0.61 22.70 -6.69
C GLY A 373 0.18 22.00 -5.57
N ARG A 374 -0.57 21.34 -4.68
CA ARG A 374 -0.10 20.47 -3.60
C ARG A 374 -0.67 19.07 -3.75
N GLY A 375 0.22 18.09 -3.62
CA GLY A 375 -0.11 16.67 -3.65
C GLY A 375 0.11 16.01 -2.29
N LEU A 376 -0.80 15.11 -1.89
CA LEU A 376 -0.62 14.25 -0.72
C LEU A 376 -0.57 12.79 -1.15
N ILE A 377 0.46 12.08 -0.68
CA ILE A 377 0.59 10.63 -0.82
C ILE A 377 0.38 9.99 0.56
N THR A 378 -0.46 8.97 0.60
CA THR A 378 -0.53 8.05 1.74
C THR A 378 -0.01 6.68 1.32
N ALA A 379 0.74 6.04 2.22
CA ALA A 379 1.38 4.76 1.95
C ALA A 379 1.11 3.82 3.12
N ASN A 380 0.54 2.65 2.84
CA ASN A 380 0.13 1.68 3.86
C ASN A 380 0.80 0.31 3.67
N GLY A 381 1.29 -0.27 4.77
CA GLY A 381 1.87 -1.60 4.84
C GLY A 381 1.20 -2.45 5.92
N GLY A 382 1.10 -3.76 5.69
CA GLY A 382 0.45 -4.67 6.62
C GLY A 382 -1.08 -4.63 6.54
N TYR A 383 -1.74 -4.67 7.71
CA TYR A 383 -3.19 -4.65 7.88
C TYR A 383 -3.62 -3.31 8.50
N LEU A 384 -3.51 -2.23 7.72
CA LEU A 384 -3.57 -0.86 8.26
C LEU A 384 -2.55 -0.65 9.38
N THR A 385 -1.37 -1.24 9.24
CA THR A 385 -0.39 -1.33 10.33
C THR A 385 0.64 -0.22 10.23
N LYS A 386 1.37 -0.13 9.12
CA LYS A 386 2.48 0.82 8.95
C LYS A 386 2.07 1.89 7.97
N HIS A 387 2.33 3.14 8.29
CA HIS A 387 1.89 4.30 7.52
C HIS A 387 3.06 5.24 7.26
N SER A 388 3.11 5.76 6.04
CA SER A 388 4.05 6.81 5.65
C SER A 388 3.34 7.84 4.79
N PHE A 389 3.68 9.11 4.97
CA PHE A 389 3.06 10.23 4.28
C PHE A 389 4.10 11.11 3.60
N GLY A 390 3.70 11.73 2.49
CA GLY A 390 4.50 12.72 1.78
C GLY A 390 3.64 13.84 1.21
N VAL A 391 4.07 15.09 1.43
CA VAL A 391 3.47 16.29 0.81
C VAL A 391 4.40 16.80 -0.27
N TYR A 392 3.86 17.05 -1.46
CA TYR A 392 4.62 17.39 -2.67
C TYR A 392 4.11 18.66 -3.34
N GLY A 393 4.99 19.39 -4.04
CA GLY A 393 4.61 20.56 -4.84
C GLY A 393 5.74 21.01 -5.77
N THR A 394 5.46 21.91 -6.70
CA THR A 394 6.46 22.42 -7.68
C THR A 394 7.08 23.76 -7.31
N GLN A 395 6.47 24.50 -6.38
CA GLN A 395 7.07 25.71 -5.85
C GLN A 395 8.30 25.33 -5.01
N PRO A 396 9.43 26.06 -5.12
CA PRO A 396 10.53 25.87 -4.19
C PRO A 396 10.06 26.11 -2.75
N PRO A 397 10.36 25.20 -1.81
CA PRO A 397 9.90 25.35 -0.43
C PRO A 397 10.58 26.56 0.24
N THR A 398 9.89 27.18 1.18
CA THR A 398 10.40 28.31 1.98
C THR A 398 11.18 27.86 3.22
N HIS A 399 11.17 26.56 3.49
CA HIS A 399 11.86 25.88 4.58
C HIS A 399 12.56 24.62 4.07
N GLU A 400 13.43 24.04 4.89
CA GLU A 400 14.04 22.73 4.65
C GLU A 400 13.00 21.59 4.59
N PHE A 401 13.36 20.44 4.03
CA PHE A 401 12.50 19.27 4.15
C PHE A 401 12.40 18.87 5.63
N ARG A 402 11.17 18.64 6.09
CA ARG A 402 10.90 18.25 7.48
C ARG A 402 10.32 16.86 7.55
N TRP A 403 10.79 16.08 8.52
CA TRP A 403 10.29 14.74 8.75
C TRP A 403 10.19 14.45 10.25
N GLU A 404 9.18 13.68 10.62
CA GLU A 404 9.00 13.21 11.99
C GLU A 404 8.45 11.78 12.04
N ASP A 405 9.09 10.95 12.87
CA ASP A 405 8.50 9.73 13.39
C ASP A 405 7.60 10.08 14.57
N VAL A 406 6.29 9.91 14.40
CA VAL A 406 5.29 10.31 15.39
C VAL A 406 4.85 9.15 16.29
N GLN A 407 5.59 8.02 16.29
CA GLN A 407 5.20 6.81 17.01
C GLN A 407 4.92 7.06 18.49
N SER A 408 5.70 7.92 19.15
CA SER A 408 5.52 8.20 20.57
C SER A 408 4.19 8.88 20.93
N GLU A 409 3.54 9.56 19.98
CA GLU A 409 2.18 10.10 20.16
C GLU A 409 1.14 9.00 19.93
N VAL A 410 1.35 8.16 18.90
CA VAL A 410 0.48 7.02 18.59
C VAL A 410 0.45 6.00 19.72
N ASP A 411 1.60 5.71 20.34
CA ASP A 411 1.73 4.75 21.46
C ASP A 411 0.93 5.16 22.72
N ARG A 412 0.47 6.41 22.80
CA ARG A 412 -0.37 6.90 23.91
C ARG A 412 -1.86 6.73 23.62
N GLU A 413 -2.24 6.39 22.41
CA GLU A 413 -3.62 6.15 22.03
C GLU A 413 -4.12 4.85 22.66
N PRO A 414 -5.43 4.75 22.97
CA PRO A 414 -5.98 3.53 23.53
C PRO A 414 -5.73 2.33 22.63
N ILE A 415 -5.48 1.18 23.26
CA ILE A 415 -5.48 -0.13 22.61
C ILE A 415 -6.46 -1.04 23.33
N ARG A 416 -6.80 -2.15 22.71
CA ARG A 416 -7.66 -3.16 23.31
C ARG A 416 -6.85 -4.37 23.74
N ALA A 417 -7.21 -4.94 24.90
CA ALA A 417 -6.63 -6.20 25.32
C ALA A 417 -7.02 -7.31 24.34
N ALA A 418 -6.03 -7.95 23.72
CA ALA A 418 -6.21 -9.13 22.88
C ALA A 418 -5.89 -10.39 23.70
N VAL A 419 -6.81 -11.35 23.73
CA VAL A 419 -6.59 -12.66 24.36
C VAL A 419 -6.46 -13.74 23.31
N VAL A 420 -5.40 -14.56 23.42
CA VAL A 420 -5.10 -15.62 22.45
C VAL A 420 -5.94 -16.86 22.71
N GLU A 421 -6.12 -17.21 23.99
CA GLU A 421 -6.91 -18.36 24.43
C GLU A 421 -8.02 -17.86 25.33
N TRP A 422 -9.26 -18.11 24.92
CA TRP A 422 -10.44 -17.75 25.67
C TRP A 422 -11.59 -18.67 25.27
N GLU A 423 -12.38 -19.08 26.25
CA GLU A 423 -13.56 -19.92 26.07
C GLU A 423 -14.75 -19.26 26.78
N GLY A 424 -15.88 -19.19 26.10
CA GLY A 424 -17.09 -18.59 26.68
C GLY A 424 -18.04 -18.01 25.63
N VAL A 425 -19.08 -17.34 26.12
CA VAL A 425 -20.05 -16.64 25.27
C VAL A 425 -19.66 -15.18 25.14
N GLY A 426 -19.29 -14.79 23.91
CA GLY A 426 -18.91 -13.42 23.58
C GLY A 426 -19.91 -12.77 22.63
N THR A 427 -19.57 -11.57 22.17
CA THR A 427 -20.39 -10.77 21.25
C THR A 427 -19.61 -10.49 19.97
N VAL A 428 -20.19 -10.79 18.80
CA VAL A 428 -19.54 -10.52 17.51
C VAL A 428 -19.39 -9.01 17.32
N GLU A 429 -18.16 -8.58 17.10
CA GLU A 429 -17.79 -7.18 16.80
C GLU A 429 -17.67 -6.95 15.31
N SER A 430 -16.97 -7.86 14.61
CA SER A 430 -16.76 -7.84 13.17
C SER A 430 -16.42 -9.24 12.67
N TRP A 431 -16.60 -9.48 11.38
CA TRP A 431 -16.33 -10.78 10.77
C TRP A 431 -15.96 -10.68 9.29
N THR A 432 -15.53 -11.80 8.73
CA THR A 432 -15.52 -12.04 7.29
C THR A 432 -15.78 -13.50 6.99
N THR A 433 -16.18 -13.79 5.75
CA THR A 433 -16.48 -15.15 5.30
C THR A 433 -15.79 -15.40 3.95
N PRO A 434 -14.63 -16.08 3.93
CA PRO A 434 -13.96 -16.47 2.70
C PRO A 434 -14.79 -17.43 1.84
N PHE A 435 -14.64 -17.29 0.52
CA PHE A 435 -15.29 -18.14 -0.48
C PHE A 435 -14.28 -19.03 -1.19
N ASN A 436 -14.68 -20.26 -1.46
CA ASN A 436 -13.90 -21.18 -2.29
C ASN A 436 -14.01 -20.83 -3.79
N ARG A 437 -13.39 -21.64 -4.66
CA ARG A 437 -13.41 -21.40 -6.12
C ARG A 437 -14.76 -21.68 -6.77
N ASP A 438 -15.59 -22.49 -6.14
CA ASP A 438 -16.94 -22.84 -6.58
C ASP A 438 -17.99 -21.80 -6.13
N GLY A 439 -17.57 -20.81 -5.34
CA GLY A 439 -18.41 -19.71 -4.89
C GLY A 439 -19.18 -20.01 -3.61
N GLU A 440 -18.75 -20.98 -2.82
CA GLU A 440 -19.37 -21.36 -1.56
C GLU A 440 -18.60 -20.77 -0.35
N PRO A 441 -19.31 -20.28 0.69
CA PRO A 441 -18.70 -19.91 1.97
C PRO A 441 -17.99 -21.10 2.63
N GLU A 442 -16.70 -20.96 2.93
CA GLU A 442 -15.88 -22.06 3.46
C GLU A 442 -15.83 -22.08 5.00
N LYS A 443 -15.70 -20.89 5.60
CA LYS A 443 -15.55 -20.64 7.04
C LYS A 443 -15.84 -19.18 7.33
N ALA A 444 -16.02 -18.79 8.59
CA ALA A 444 -16.13 -17.40 8.98
C ALA A 444 -15.11 -17.05 10.08
N PHE A 445 -14.36 -15.97 9.89
CA PHE A 445 -13.46 -15.42 10.89
C PHE A 445 -14.18 -14.33 11.67
N LEU A 446 -14.08 -14.38 13.00
CA LEU A 446 -14.77 -13.47 13.90
C LEU A 446 -13.77 -12.72 14.78
N ALA A 447 -14.03 -11.44 15.00
CA ALA A 447 -13.58 -10.75 16.19
C ALA A 447 -14.73 -10.69 17.20
N VAL A 448 -14.45 -11.13 18.42
CA VAL A 448 -15.46 -11.31 19.45
C VAL A 448 -15.04 -10.53 20.70
N ARG A 449 -15.96 -9.71 21.21
CA ARG A 449 -15.86 -9.04 22.51
C ARG A 449 -16.19 -10.02 23.63
N THR A 450 -15.29 -10.14 24.59
CA THR A 450 -15.57 -10.86 25.85
C THR A 450 -16.43 -9.99 26.77
N PRO A 451 -17.04 -10.54 27.84
CA PRO A 451 -17.74 -9.74 28.86
C PRO A 451 -16.86 -8.69 29.56
N ASP A 452 -15.53 -8.87 29.57
CA ASP A 452 -14.54 -7.94 30.12
C ASP A 452 -14.02 -6.94 29.08
N ASP A 453 -14.67 -6.85 27.91
CA ASP A 453 -14.34 -5.96 26.79
C ASP A 453 -12.98 -6.22 26.11
N ALA A 454 -12.33 -7.35 26.42
CA ALA A 454 -11.20 -7.86 25.65
C ALA A 454 -11.67 -8.41 24.29
N ARG A 455 -10.74 -8.57 23.33
CA ARG A 455 -10.98 -9.17 22.02
C ARG A 455 -10.34 -10.55 21.92
N VAL A 456 -11.10 -11.52 21.45
CA VAL A 456 -10.60 -12.82 20.97
C VAL A 456 -10.90 -12.94 19.48
N LEU A 457 -9.97 -13.53 18.73
CA LEU A 457 -10.20 -13.92 17.33
C LEU A 457 -10.60 -15.39 17.29
N ALA A 458 -11.69 -15.70 16.58
CA ALA A 458 -12.24 -17.05 16.51
C ALA A 458 -12.63 -17.42 15.07
N VAL A 459 -12.89 -18.71 14.83
CA VAL A 459 -13.28 -19.21 13.51
C VAL A 459 -14.48 -20.17 13.58
N ILE A 460 -15.51 -19.90 12.78
CA ILE A 460 -16.57 -20.87 12.49
C ILE A 460 -16.10 -21.74 11.32
N THR A 461 -16.02 -23.05 11.53
CA THR A 461 -15.58 -24.02 10.51
C THR A 461 -16.73 -24.84 9.92
N ASP A 462 -17.92 -24.80 10.53
CA ASP A 462 -19.11 -25.41 9.93
C ASP A 462 -19.58 -24.59 8.73
N ALA A 463 -19.77 -25.26 7.59
CA ALA A 463 -20.12 -24.60 6.34
C ALA A 463 -21.53 -23.98 6.35
N SER A 464 -22.47 -24.56 7.09
CA SER A 464 -23.85 -24.05 7.18
C SER A 464 -23.92 -22.79 8.04
N ASP A 465 -23.17 -22.75 9.15
CA ASP A 465 -23.00 -21.56 9.98
C ASP A 465 -22.21 -20.48 9.26
N ALA A 466 -21.13 -20.85 8.55
CA ALA A 466 -20.39 -19.90 7.71
C ALA A 466 -21.29 -19.27 6.65
N ALA A 467 -22.15 -20.06 6.00
CA ALA A 467 -23.12 -19.52 5.04
C ALA A 467 -24.16 -18.60 5.71
N ALA A 468 -24.53 -18.85 6.97
CA ALA A 468 -25.42 -17.95 7.73
C ALA A 468 -24.78 -16.56 7.92
N THR A 469 -23.46 -16.48 8.18
CA THR A 469 -22.75 -15.19 8.33
C THR A 469 -22.73 -14.30 7.08
N VAL A 470 -23.09 -14.85 5.92
CA VAL A 470 -23.23 -14.10 4.65
C VAL A 470 -24.67 -13.66 4.43
N ARG A 471 -25.65 -14.49 4.82
CA ARG A 471 -27.08 -14.20 4.63
C ARG A 471 -27.61 -13.25 5.70
N ASP A 472 -27.14 -13.41 6.93
CA ASP A 472 -27.67 -12.78 8.12
C ASP A 472 -26.68 -11.73 8.65
N ASP A 473 -27.19 -10.60 9.16
CA ASP A 473 -26.36 -9.60 9.85
C ASP A 473 -26.12 -10.06 11.29
N ILE A 474 -24.91 -10.57 11.55
CA ILE A 474 -24.52 -11.11 12.87
C ILE A 474 -23.83 -10.06 13.76
N ALA A 475 -23.87 -8.78 13.41
CA ALA A 475 -23.33 -7.73 14.27
C ALA A 475 -24.02 -7.76 15.65
N GLY A 476 -23.23 -7.83 16.73
CA GLY A 476 -23.77 -7.92 18.09
C GLY A 476 -24.36 -9.29 18.48
N ALA A 477 -24.33 -10.29 17.59
CA ALA A 477 -24.82 -11.63 17.89
C ALA A 477 -23.97 -12.29 18.99
N LYS A 478 -24.60 -13.19 19.77
CA LYS A 478 -23.88 -14.00 20.75
C LYS A 478 -23.26 -15.22 20.07
N VAL A 479 -22.03 -15.53 20.44
CA VAL A 479 -21.30 -16.66 19.88
C VAL A 479 -20.59 -17.41 21.01
N GLN A 480 -20.63 -18.74 20.97
CA GLN A 480 -19.78 -19.58 21.82
C GLN A 480 -18.40 -19.69 21.17
N VAL A 481 -17.35 -19.24 21.85
CA VAL A 481 -15.96 -19.52 21.49
C VAL A 481 -15.50 -20.73 22.31
N ASN A 482 -14.91 -21.71 21.64
CA ASN A 482 -14.39 -22.93 22.22
C ASN A 482 -12.89 -22.79 22.53
N SER A 483 -12.37 -23.62 23.44
CA SER A 483 -10.96 -23.57 23.85
C SER A 483 -9.97 -23.74 22.70
N ASP A 484 -10.33 -24.41 21.61
CA ASP A 484 -9.49 -24.59 20.41
C ASP A 484 -9.50 -23.38 19.45
N GLY A 485 -10.24 -22.32 19.76
CA GLY A 485 -10.40 -21.13 18.91
C GLY A 485 -11.51 -21.25 17.87
N THR A 486 -12.22 -22.37 17.81
CA THR A 486 -13.45 -22.47 17.00
C THR A 486 -14.61 -21.73 17.66
N ALA A 487 -15.63 -21.40 16.87
CA ALA A 487 -16.82 -20.72 17.34
C ALA A 487 -18.10 -21.30 16.74
N THR A 488 -19.22 -21.15 17.47
CA THR A 488 -20.56 -21.56 17.04
C THR A 488 -21.57 -20.45 17.34
N LEU A 489 -22.39 -20.11 16.36
CA LEU A 489 -23.47 -19.12 16.52
C LEU A 489 -24.51 -19.65 17.53
N ARG A 490 -25.07 -18.76 18.34
CA ARG A 490 -26.09 -19.11 19.35
C ARG A 490 -27.48 -18.59 19.02
#